data_AF-A0A1P8YFZ9-F1
#
_entry.id   AF-A0A1P8YFZ9-F1
#
_cell.length_a   1.000
_cell.length_b   1.000
_cell.length_c   1.000
_cell.angle_alpha   90.00
_cell.angle_beta   90.00
_cell.angle_gamma   90.00
#
_symmetry.space_group_name_H-M   'P 1'
#
loop_
_entity.id
_entity.type
_entity.pdbx_description
1 polymer ?
#
loop_
_entity_poly.entity_id
_entity_poly.type
_entity_poly.pdbx_seq_one_letter_code
_entity_poly.pdbx_strand_id
1 'polypeptide(L)'
;MFAQTQDADLTTQLRAGVRAVDIRTRHFRNVFPIHHGVEYLNSNFTDVVVALTDFLSAHPTESIVMRLKEEYTPAENTRSYEDTLNWYLNENPETRDRLQERLWRPAAGYSGGLPRLGEARGKIVVLRDFDAIAWPGPRLGDASMAIQDTYELTGPADIGRKWELIRAQFERARTGSPDILFINHLSATGNPAALVTGTVPVTVARGAPGVVGILPRTEEYLKADGPGRLGAVMADFPTAELVTEIIEQNFR
;
A
#
# COMPACT_ATOMS: atom_id res chain seq x y z
N MET A 1 -9.83 1.54 19.02
CA MET A 1 -9.76 1.05 17.62
C MET A 1 -10.03 2.22 16.66
N PHE A 2 -9.22 3.29 16.74
CA PHE A 2 -9.36 4.46 15.85
C PHE A 2 -8.38 4.40 14.67
N ALA A 3 -7.30 3.62 14.83
CA ALA A 3 -6.23 3.47 13.84
C ALA A 3 -6.20 2.06 13.18
N GLN A 4 -7.10 1.14 13.52
CA GLN A 4 -7.12 -0.15 12.83
C GLN A 4 -7.67 0.02 11.42
N THR A 5 -7.01 -0.60 10.45
CA THR A 5 -7.36 -0.53 9.02
C THR A 5 -7.55 -1.90 8.38
N GLN A 6 -7.15 -2.98 9.05
CA GLN A 6 -7.19 -4.35 8.52
C GLN A 6 -7.68 -5.33 9.60
N ASP A 7 -8.44 -6.35 9.18
CA ASP A 7 -8.96 -7.41 10.06
C ASP A 7 -8.18 -8.73 9.93
N ALA A 8 -7.24 -8.80 8.98
CA ALA A 8 -6.47 -9.99 8.65
C ALA A 8 -4.97 -9.71 8.68
N ASP A 9 -4.18 -10.71 9.07
CA ASP A 9 -2.72 -10.61 8.98
C ASP A 9 -2.22 -10.55 7.52
N LEU A 10 -0.97 -10.13 7.34
CA LEU A 10 -0.37 -9.94 6.02
C LEU A 10 -0.40 -11.22 5.18
N THR A 11 -0.10 -12.37 5.76
CA THR A 11 -0.11 -13.67 5.06
C THR A 11 -1.51 -14.01 4.53
N THR A 12 -2.54 -13.75 5.32
CA THR A 12 -3.94 -13.97 4.94
C THR A 12 -4.36 -13.03 3.82
N GLN A 13 -3.96 -11.75 3.88
CA GLN A 13 -4.20 -10.78 2.81
C GLN A 13 -3.54 -11.22 1.49
N LEU A 14 -2.29 -11.69 1.53
CA LEU A 14 -1.58 -12.18 0.34
C LEU A 14 -2.31 -13.40 -0.26
N ARG A 15 -2.74 -14.36 0.57
CA ARG A 15 -3.51 -15.52 0.08
C ARG A 15 -4.86 -15.13 -0.53
N ALA A 16 -5.48 -14.06 -0.03
CA ALA A 16 -6.72 -13.52 -0.57
C ALA A 16 -6.55 -12.80 -1.93
N GLY A 17 -5.31 -12.49 -2.33
CA GLY A 17 -5.02 -11.85 -3.62
C GLY A 17 -4.41 -10.46 -3.53
N VAL A 18 -4.17 -9.93 -2.33
CA VAL A 18 -3.51 -8.62 -2.15
C VAL A 18 -2.06 -8.69 -2.67
N ARG A 19 -1.68 -7.73 -3.51
CA ARG A 19 -0.31 -7.59 -4.07
C ARG A 19 0.27 -6.20 -3.94
N ALA A 20 -0.51 -5.23 -3.44
CA ALA A 20 -0.04 -3.89 -3.11
C ALA A 20 -0.20 -3.69 -1.60
N VAL A 21 0.90 -3.43 -0.91
CA VAL A 21 0.93 -3.30 0.56
C VAL A 21 1.52 -1.96 0.97
N ASP A 22 0.94 -1.34 1.99
CA ASP A 22 1.40 -0.08 2.57
C ASP A 22 2.06 -0.36 3.92
N ILE A 23 3.39 -0.33 3.95
CA ILE A 23 4.21 -0.66 5.10
C ILE A 23 4.82 0.61 5.68
N ARG A 24 4.43 0.92 6.90
CA ARG A 24 4.78 2.15 7.61
C ARG A 24 5.66 1.81 8.79
N THR A 25 6.93 2.21 8.73
CA THR A 25 7.94 1.88 9.74
C THR A 25 8.27 3.12 10.56
N ARG A 26 8.32 3.01 11.88
CA ARG A 26 8.99 4.03 12.70
C ARG A 26 10.46 3.71 12.82
N HIS A 27 11.33 4.69 12.61
CA HIS A 27 12.77 4.50 12.85
C HIS A 27 13.09 4.72 14.32
N PHE A 28 13.26 3.63 15.06
CA PHE A 28 13.43 3.67 16.51
C PHE A 28 14.54 2.72 16.93
N ARG A 29 15.52 3.20 17.69
CA ARG A 29 16.67 2.39 18.16
C ARG A 29 17.35 1.61 17.04
N ASN A 30 17.54 2.25 15.89
CA ASN A 30 18.12 1.67 14.69
C ASN A 30 17.35 0.48 14.12
N VAL A 31 16.06 0.31 14.42
CA VAL A 31 15.21 -0.75 13.85
C VAL A 31 13.90 -0.15 13.33
N PHE A 32 13.13 -0.99 12.63
CA PHE A 32 11.90 -0.60 11.95
C PHE A 32 10.66 -1.36 12.48
N PRO A 33 10.15 -1.03 13.69
CA PRO A 33 8.81 -1.43 14.10
C PRO A 33 7.75 -0.86 13.16
N ILE A 34 6.68 -1.61 12.93
CA ILE A 34 5.54 -1.21 12.10
C ILE A 34 4.56 -0.38 12.93
N HIS A 35 4.16 0.76 12.38
CA HIS A 35 3.37 1.77 13.10
C HIS A 35 2.18 2.28 12.30
N HIS A 36 1.18 2.79 13.02
CA HIS A 36 0.17 3.71 12.49
C HIS A 36 0.14 4.96 13.39
N GLY A 37 0.76 6.04 12.93
CA GLY A 37 1.07 7.18 13.79
C GLY A 37 1.85 6.73 15.03
N VAL A 38 1.34 7.09 16.21
CA VAL A 38 1.95 6.76 17.50
C VAL A 38 1.89 5.27 17.85
N GLU A 39 0.96 4.51 17.25
CA GLU A 39 0.64 3.15 17.66
C GLU A 39 1.59 2.13 17.03
N TYR A 40 2.28 1.34 17.87
CA TYR A 40 3.02 0.15 17.43
C TYR A 40 2.05 -0.99 17.14
N LEU A 41 2.15 -1.59 15.95
CA LEU A 41 1.22 -2.62 15.49
C LEU A 41 1.64 -4.06 15.84
N ASN A 42 2.54 -4.23 16.81
CA ASN A 42 3.06 -5.54 17.24
C ASN A 42 3.73 -6.36 16.12
N SER A 43 4.37 -5.67 15.17
CA SER A 43 5.11 -6.27 14.06
C SER A 43 6.32 -5.42 13.69
N ASN A 44 7.37 -6.03 13.17
CA ASN A 44 8.59 -5.38 12.73
C ASN A 44 8.83 -5.60 11.23
N PHE A 45 9.71 -4.79 10.64
CA PHE A 45 10.08 -4.92 9.23
C PHE A 45 10.63 -6.31 8.88
N THR A 46 11.32 -6.99 9.81
CA THR A 46 11.73 -8.39 9.63
C THR A 46 10.54 -9.30 9.38
N ASP A 47 9.47 -9.18 10.16
CA ASP A 47 8.26 -10.01 10.03
C ASP A 47 7.60 -9.79 8.65
N VAL A 48 7.55 -8.54 8.20
CA VAL A 48 7.06 -8.16 6.87
C VAL A 48 7.91 -8.83 5.79
N VAL A 49 9.23 -8.67 5.83
CA VAL A 49 10.15 -9.23 4.83
C VAL A 49 10.00 -10.75 4.76
N VAL A 50 9.94 -11.44 5.90
CA VAL A 50 9.73 -12.89 5.96
C VAL A 50 8.40 -13.27 5.30
N ALA A 51 7.29 -12.64 5.68
CA ALA A 51 5.97 -12.95 5.13
C ALA A 51 5.90 -12.72 3.60
N LEU A 52 6.41 -11.59 3.10
CA LEU A 52 6.40 -11.27 1.67
C LEU A 52 7.28 -12.25 0.88
N THR A 53 8.48 -12.56 1.38
CA THR A 53 9.43 -13.43 0.66
C THR A 53 9.06 -14.90 0.72
N ASP A 54 8.48 -15.39 1.81
CA ASP A 54 7.93 -16.75 1.90
C ASP A 54 6.78 -16.92 0.90
N PHE A 55 5.88 -15.93 0.80
CA PHE A 55 4.82 -15.92 -0.20
C PHE A 55 5.38 -15.98 -1.63
N LEU A 56 6.34 -15.12 -1.97
CA LEU A 56 6.96 -15.09 -3.31
C LEU A 56 7.77 -16.36 -3.62
N SER A 57 8.26 -17.05 -2.61
CA SER A 57 8.93 -18.35 -2.78
C SER A 57 7.92 -19.45 -3.13
N ALA A 58 6.75 -19.45 -2.48
CA ALA A 58 5.66 -20.36 -2.80
C ALA A 58 4.93 -20.01 -4.11
N HIS A 59 4.97 -18.74 -4.53
CA HIS A 59 4.27 -18.21 -5.69
C HIS A 59 5.21 -17.38 -6.59
N PRO A 60 6.20 -18.01 -7.26
CA PRO A 60 7.26 -17.30 -7.97
C PRO A 60 6.79 -16.52 -9.21
N THR A 61 5.57 -16.76 -9.67
CA THR A 61 4.97 -15.97 -10.76
C THR A 61 4.40 -14.65 -10.29
N GLU A 62 4.16 -14.48 -8.99
CA GLU A 62 3.58 -13.27 -8.42
C GLU A 62 4.63 -12.18 -8.20
N SER A 63 4.18 -10.95 -8.02
CA SER A 63 5.02 -9.81 -7.62
C SER A 63 4.28 -9.01 -6.56
N ILE A 64 5.02 -8.37 -5.66
CA ILE A 64 4.43 -7.51 -4.62
C ILE A 64 4.95 -6.09 -4.80
N VAL A 65 4.04 -5.12 -4.83
CA VAL A 65 4.38 -3.69 -4.73
C VAL A 65 4.25 -3.28 -3.27
N MET A 66 5.32 -2.79 -2.68
CA MET A 66 5.35 -2.34 -1.30
C MET A 66 5.63 -0.84 -1.25
N ARG A 67 4.65 -0.04 -0.84
CA ARG A 67 4.96 1.31 -0.35
C ARG A 67 5.69 1.16 0.97
N LEU A 68 6.89 1.72 1.07
CA LEU A 68 7.63 1.79 2.32
C LEU A 68 7.71 3.25 2.76
N LYS A 69 7.22 3.54 3.96
CA LYS A 69 7.12 4.89 4.51
C LYS A 69 7.79 4.99 5.87
N GLU A 70 8.54 6.07 6.09
CA GLU A 70 8.94 6.46 7.45
C GLU A 70 7.76 7.13 8.17
N GLU A 71 7.32 6.51 9.26
CA GLU A 71 6.12 6.85 10.02
C GLU A 71 6.50 7.32 11.41
N TYR A 72 5.83 8.39 11.87
CA TYR A 72 6.01 8.96 13.20
C TYR A 72 7.44 9.48 13.48
N THR A 73 7.66 10.05 14.66
CA THR A 73 8.92 10.71 14.99
C THR A 73 10.03 9.68 15.24
N PRO A 74 11.16 9.76 14.50
CA PRO A 74 12.31 8.90 14.74
C PRO A 74 12.94 9.22 16.10
N ALA A 75 13.44 8.22 16.82
CA ALA A 75 14.07 8.43 18.13
C ALA A 75 15.12 7.37 18.46
N GLU A 76 16.12 7.79 19.24
CA GLU A 76 17.17 6.91 19.78
C GLU A 76 18.02 6.21 18.70
N ASN A 77 18.15 6.82 17.52
CA ASN A 77 18.92 6.28 16.39
C ASN A 77 20.34 6.84 16.38
N THR A 78 21.31 6.00 16.00
CA THR A 78 22.71 6.38 15.76
C THR A 78 23.09 6.28 14.28
N ARG A 79 22.18 5.78 13.43
CA ARG A 79 22.33 5.72 11.97
C ARG A 79 21.13 6.39 11.30
N SER A 80 21.26 6.73 10.01
CA SER A 80 20.15 7.28 9.23
C SER A 80 19.10 6.22 8.92
N TYR A 81 17.89 6.62 8.47
CA TYR A 81 16.86 5.68 8.01
C TYR A 81 17.42 4.81 6.87
N GLU A 82 18.10 5.43 5.90
CA GLU A 82 18.72 4.74 4.78
C GLU A 82 19.80 3.75 5.23
N ASP A 83 20.67 4.12 6.18
CA ASP A 83 21.69 3.20 6.73
C ASP A 83 21.05 2.04 7.50
N THR A 84 19.93 2.28 8.21
CA THR A 84 19.15 1.21 8.84
C THR A 84 18.58 0.25 7.80
N LEU A 85 18.02 0.77 6.71
CA LEU A 85 17.49 -0.05 5.63
C LEU A 85 18.61 -0.82 4.92
N ASN A 86 19.77 -0.20 4.68
CA ASN A 86 20.95 -0.84 4.11
C ASN A 86 21.46 -1.99 4.99
N TRP A 87 21.40 -1.84 6.31
CA TRP A 87 21.71 -2.94 7.23
C TRP A 87 20.74 -4.12 7.07
N TYR A 88 19.43 -3.87 6.93
CA TYR A 88 18.47 -4.95 6.62
C TYR A 88 18.78 -5.64 5.27
N LEU A 89 19.28 -4.89 4.28
CA LEU A 89 19.61 -5.44 2.96
C LEU A 89 20.92 -6.23 2.91
N ASN A 90 21.90 -5.87 3.74
CA ASN A 90 23.28 -6.31 3.56
C ASN A 90 23.85 -7.09 4.75
N GLU A 91 23.27 -6.96 5.94
CA GLU A 91 23.89 -7.45 7.18
C GLU A 91 22.94 -8.25 8.07
N ASN A 92 21.66 -7.85 8.16
CA ASN A 92 20.70 -8.54 9.00
C ASN A 92 20.54 -10.01 8.55
N PRO A 93 20.78 -10.99 9.44
CA PRO A 93 20.79 -12.42 9.07
C PRO A 93 19.42 -12.97 8.67
N GLU A 94 18.33 -12.33 9.11
CA GLU A 94 16.96 -12.77 8.81
C GLU A 94 16.44 -12.20 7.49
N THR A 95 16.92 -11.02 7.08
CA THR A 95 16.38 -10.33 5.89
C THR A 95 17.35 -10.23 4.72
N ARG A 96 18.67 -10.27 4.95
CA ARG A 96 19.69 -10.03 3.91
C ARG A 96 19.49 -10.97 2.72
N ASP A 97 19.58 -12.28 2.93
CA ASP A 97 19.57 -13.24 1.82
C ASP A 97 18.22 -13.23 1.08
N ARG A 98 17.13 -13.05 1.84
CA ARG A 98 15.77 -12.90 1.31
C ARG A 98 15.65 -11.67 0.41
N LEU A 99 16.13 -10.51 0.84
CA LEU A 99 16.04 -9.27 0.07
C LEU A 99 17.05 -9.24 -1.08
N GLN A 100 18.22 -9.85 -0.95
CA GLN A 100 19.15 -10.01 -2.07
C GLN A 100 18.50 -10.81 -3.22
N GLU A 101 17.75 -11.87 -2.88
CA GLU A 101 17.07 -12.68 -3.88
C GLU A 101 15.74 -12.05 -4.35
N ARG A 102 14.98 -11.38 -3.48
CA ARG A 102 13.58 -11.01 -3.75
C ARG A 102 13.33 -9.52 -3.87
N LEU A 103 14.26 -8.63 -3.58
CA LEU A 103 14.07 -7.21 -3.88
C LEU A 103 14.29 -6.99 -5.37
N TRP A 104 13.34 -6.32 -6.05
CA TRP A 104 13.60 -5.80 -7.38
C TRP A 104 14.58 -4.64 -7.28
N ARG A 105 15.64 -4.69 -8.07
CA ARG A 105 16.61 -3.61 -8.20
C ARG A 105 16.65 -3.17 -9.65
N PRO A 106 16.57 -1.86 -9.93
CA PRO A 106 16.70 -1.38 -11.29
C PRO A 106 18.09 -1.67 -11.85
N ALA A 107 18.18 -1.84 -13.17
CA ALA A 107 19.44 -2.01 -13.88
C ALA A 107 20.31 -0.73 -13.82
N ALA A 108 21.61 -0.88 -14.12
CA ALA A 108 22.51 0.26 -14.26
C ALA A 108 21.99 1.23 -15.34
N GLY A 109 22.03 2.53 -15.05
CA GLY A 109 21.51 3.56 -15.96
C GLY A 109 19.99 3.76 -15.91
N TYR A 110 19.30 3.20 -14.90
CA TYR A 110 17.88 3.43 -14.67
C TYR A 110 17.54 4.92 -14.57
N SER A 111 16.58 5.33 -15.39
CA SER A 111 16.14 6.72 -15.56
C SER A 111 14.76 6.99 -14.96
N GLY A 112 14.26 6.11 -14.10
CA GLY A 112 12.90 6.18 -13.53
C GLY A 112 11.92 5.17 -14.14
N GLY A 113 10.71 5.11 -13.57
CA GLY A 113 9.63 4.22 -14.02
C GLY A 113 9.52 2.91 -13.25
N LEU A 114 8.48 2.14 -13.56
CA LEU A 114 8.21 0.87 -12.88
C LEU A 114 8.68 -0.32 -13.72
N PRO A 115 9.11 -1.43 -13.09
CA PRO A 115 9.44 -2.63 -13.83
C PRO A 115 8.21 -3.17 -14.56
N ARG A 116 8.45 -3.80 -15.71
CA ARG A 116 7.44 -4.65 -16.33
C ARG A 116 7.20 -5.87 -15.44
N LEU A 117 6.01 -6.47 -15.56
CA LEU A 117 5.66 -7.65 -14.76
C LEU A 117 6.71 -8.76 -14.89
N GLY A 118 7.27 -9.00 -16.09
CA GLY A 118 8.32 -10.01 -16.31
C GLY A 118 9.60 -9.77 -15.49
N GLU A 119 9.96 -8.52 -15.21
CA GLU A 119 11.11 -8.16 -14.38
C GLU A 119 10.80 -8.23 -12.88
N ALA A 120 9.51 -8.10 -12.54
CA ALA A 120 9.02 -8.05 -11.16
C ALA A 120 8.58 -9.42 -10.61
N ARG A 121 8.34 -10.44 -11.45
CA ARG A 121 7.93 -11.78 -10.97
C ARG A 121 8.95 -12.35 -9.98
N GLY A 122 8.44 -12.86 -8.86
CA GLY A 122 9.22 -13.36 -7.74
C GLY A 122 9.88 -12.26 -6.90
N LYS A 123 9.56 -10.98 -7.13
CA LYS A 123 10.20 -9.84 -6.47
C LYS A 123 9.21 -8.92 -5.74
N ILE A 124 9.77 -8.14 -4.82
CA ILE A 124 9.17 -7.00 -4.15
C ILE A 124 9.65 -5.75 -4.86
N VAL A 125 8.73 -4.93 -5.36
CA VAL A 125 9.00 -3.60 -5.91
C VAL A 125 8.68 -2.57 -4.83
N VAL A 126 9.71 -1.88 -4.33
CA VAL A 126 9.53 -0.86 -3.29
C VAL A 126 9.20 0.48 -3.91
N LEU A 127 8.03 1.04 -3.57
CA LEU A 127 7.71 2.44 -3.81
C LEU A 127 8.22 3.24 -2.61
N ARG A 128 9.29 4.01 -2.81
CA ARG A 128 9.93 4.77 -1.74
C ARG A 128 9.08 5.97 -1.33
N ASP A 129 8.61 6.00 -0.09
CA ASP A 129 7.96 7.14 0.60
C ASP A 129 8.73 7.52 1.88
N PHE A 130 10.05 7.61 1.75
CA PHE A 130 10.99 8.08 2.77
C PHE A 130 12.14 8.82 2.09
N ASP A 131 12.87 9.62 2.86
CA ASP A 131 14.04 10.33 2.36
C ASP A 131 15.27 9.41 2.31
N ALA A 132 15.95 9.41 1.17
CA ALA A 132 17.20 8.67 0.97
C ALA A 132 18.04 9.33 -0.12
N ILE A 133 19.36 9.30 0.07
CA ILE A 133 20.37 9.88 -0.80
C ILE A 133 20.60 8.98 -2.02
N ALA A 134 20.70 7.67 -1.82
CA ALA A 134 21.15 6.72 -2.83
C ALA A 134 20.28 5.45 -2.88
N TRP A 135 18.96 5.61 -2.77
CA TRP A 135 18.04 4.48 -2.96
C TRP A 135 17.65 4.28 -4.44
N PRO A 136 18.00 3.13 -5.05
CA PRO A 136 17.59 2.83 -6.42
C PRO A 136 16.13 2.38 -6.47
N GLY A 137 15.36 2.90 -7.41
CA GLY A 137 13.99 2.46 -7.68
C GLY A 137 12.97 3.60 -7.76
N PRO A 138 11.68 3.27 -7.89
CA PRO A 138 10.61 4.26 -8.05
C PRO A 138 10.40 5.04 -6.75
N ARG A 139 10.24 6.37 -6.88
CA ARG A 139 9.87 7.23 -5.76
C ARG A 139 8.36 7.43 -5.80
N LEU A 140 7.69 7.27 -4.67
CA LEU A 140 6.26 7.55 -4.59
C LEU A 140 5.98 8.99 -5.06
N GLY A 141 5.05 9.12 -6.00
CA GLY A 141 4.65 10.41 -6.57
C GLY A 141 5.59 10.97 -7.63
N ASP A 142 6.54 10.19 -8.16
CA ASP A 142 7.28 10.59 -9.36
C ASP A 142 6.39 10.62 -10.62
N ALA A 143 6.96 11.06 -11.75
CA ALA A 143 6.22 11.23 -13.01
C ALA A 143 5.62 9.93 -13.59
N SER A 144 6.04 8.75 -13.09
CA SER A 144 5.47 7.46 -13.48
C SER A 144 4.24 7.06 -12.66
N MET A 145 3.74 7.95 -11.79
CA MET A 145 2.61 7.65 -10.91
C MET A 145 1.54 8.74 -10.95
N ALA A 146 0.29 8.32 -10.81
CA ALA A 146 -0.84 9.20 -10.55
C ALA A 146 -1.53 8.71 -9.27
N ILE A 147 -1.60 9.54 -8.23
CA ILE A 147 -2.05 9.13 -6.90
C ILE A 147 -3.30 9.91 -6.51
N GLN A 148 -4.34 9.19 -6.08
CA GLN A 148 -5.43 9.76 -5.29
C GLN A 148 -5.28 9.25 -3.85
N ASP A 149 -4.99 10.16 -2.93
CA ASP A 149 -4.85 9.88 -1.49
C ASP A 149 -5.46 10.98 -0.61
N THR A 150 -6.68 11.42 -0.95
CA THR A 150 -7.45 12.34 -0.10
C THR A 150 -7.97 11.56 1.10
N TYR A 151 -7.13 11.36 2.12
CA TYR A 151 -7.44 10.48 3.25
C TYR A 151 -8.09 11.20 4.43
N GLU A 152 -7.96 12.52 4.58
CA GLU A 152 -8.50 13.25 5.72
C GLU A 152 -9.91 13.79 5.42
N LEU A 153 -10.90 13.37 6.22
CA LEU A 153 -12.30 13.79 6.11
C LEU A 153 -12.70 14.68 7.29
N THR A 154 -13.60 15.64 7.05
CA THR A 154 -14.15 16.52 8.10
C THR A 154 -15.40 15.95 8.76
N GLY A 155 -15.99 14.90 8.19
CA GLY A 155 -17.10 14.15 8.76
C GLY A 155 -17.67 13.11 7.77
N PRO A 156 -18.72 12.38 8.16
CA PRO A 156 -19.31 11.33 7.30
C PRO A 156 -19.89 11.87 5.99
N ALA A 157 -20.29 13.14 5.94
CA ALA A 157 -20.78 13.79 4.73
C ALA A 157 -19.73 13.84 3.60
N ASP A 158 -18.43 13.81 3.94
CA ASP A 158 -17.35 13.84 2.96
C ASP A 158 -17.11 12.47 2.29
N ILE A 159 -17.70 11.38 2.79
CA ILE A 159 -17.54 10.04 2.20
C ILE A 159 -18.02 10.03 0.74
N GLY A 160 -19.12 10.76 0.43
CA GLY A 160 -19.58 10.92 -0.94
C GLY A 160 -18.57 11.66 -1.81
N ARG A 161 -17.95 12.72 -1.31
CA ARG A 161 -16.89 13.46 -2.03
C ARG A 161 -15.64 12.61 -2.24
N LYS A 162 -15.21 11.85 -1.23
CA LYS A 162 -14.10 10.89 -1.35
C LYS A 162 -14.39 9.85 -2.43
N TRP A 163 -15.61 9.31 -2.47
CA TRP A 163 -16.04 8.39 -3.51
C TRP A 163 -15.91 8.98 -4.92
N GLU A 164 -16.30 10.24 -5.13
CA GLU A 164 -16.14 10.88 -6.44
C GLU A 164 -14.68 10.97 -6.89
N LEU A 165 -13.74 11.22 -5.96
CA LEU A 165 -12.31 11.22 -6.25
C LEU A 165 -11.79 9.81 -6.58
N ILE A 166 -12.28 8.79 -5.87
CA ILE A 166 -11.98 7.38 -6.15
C ILE A 166 -12.45 7.00 -7.55
N ARG A 167 -13.72 7.30 -7.88
CA ARG A 167 -14.30 7.02 -9.19
C ARG A 167 -13.54 7.72 -10.30
N ALA A 168 -13.27 9.02 -10.15
CA ALA A 168 -12.49 9.77 -11.14
C ALA A 168 -11.09 9.17 -11.37
N GLN A 169 -10.46 8.64 -10.33
CA GLN A 169 -9.17 7.97 -10.45
C GLN A 169 -9.27 6.63 -11.20
N PHE A 170 -10.36 5.86 -11.02
CA PHE A 170 -10.63 4.68 -11.85
C PHE A 170 -10.80 5.05 -13.33
N GLU A 171 -11.57 6.09 -13.65
CA GLU A 171 -11.75 6.54 -15.04
C GLU A 171 -10.43 6.99 -15.69
N ARG A 172 -9.58 7.68 -14.92
CA ARG A 172 -8.22 8.02 -15.37
C ARG A 172 -7.37 6.78 -15.59
N ALA A 173 -7.46 5.79 -14.71
CA ALA A 173 -6.74 4.54 -14.86
C ALA A 173 -7.19 3.75 -16.09
N ARG A 174 -8.49 3.75 -16.44
CA ARG A 174 -9.01 3.05 -17.63
C ARG A 174 -8.49 3.63 -18.95
N THR A 175 -8.26 4.93 -19.01
CA THR A 175 -7.92 5.65 -20.26
C THR A 175 -6.49 6.19 -20.33
N GLY A 176 -5.76 6.18 -19.21
CA GLY A 176 -4.42 6.77 -19.11
C GLY A 176 -3.31 5.99 -19.84
N SER A 177 -2.08 6.50 -19.78
CA SER A 177 -0.92 5.79 -20.33
C SER A 177 -0.62 4.49 -19.55
N PRO A 178 -0.25 3.38 -20.24
CA PRO A 178 0.26 2.16 -19.60
C PRO A 178 1.59 2.33 -18.86
N ASP A 179 2.30 3.42 -19.10
CA ASP A 179 3.55 3.74 -18.40
C ASP A 179 3.32 4.42 -17.04
N ILE A 180 2.05 4.72 -16.69
CA ILE A 180 1.66 5.35 -15.43
C ILE A 180 1.02 4.32 -14.50
N LEU A 181 1.57 4.19 -13.29
CA LEU A 181 0.89 3.50 -12.20
C LEU A 181 -0.11 4.43 -11.53
N PHE A 182 -1.37 4.14 -11.76
CA PHE A 182 -2.46 4.74 -11.00
C PHE A 182 -2.54 4.07 -9.64
N ILE A 183 -2.48 4.85 -8.57
CA ILE A 183 -2.70 4.40 -7.19
C ILE A 183 -3.96 5.09 -6.69
N ASN A 184 -4.92 4.29 -6.21
CA ASN A 184 -6.21 4.78 -5.74
C ASN A 184 -6.42 4.34 -4.29
N HIS A 185 -6.32 5.27 -3.35
CA HIS A 185 -6.61 5.01 -1.95
C HIS A 185 -8.10 5.14 -1.70
N LEU A 186 -8.72 4.01 -1.37
CA LEU A 186 -10.10 3.89 -0.92
C LEU A 186 -10.19 4.23 0.57
N SER A 187 -9.09 3.98 1.30
CA SER A 187 -8.89 4.34 2.70
C SER A 187 -9.04 5.84 2.93
N ALA A 188 -9.67 6.19 4.04
CA ALA A 188 -9.70 7.54 4.59
C ALA A 188 -10.11 7.48 6.08
N THR A 189 -9.80 8.53 6.80
CA THR A 189 -10.07 8.70 8.23
C THR A 189 -10.48 10.15 8.52
N GLY A 190 -11.14 10.37 9.64
CA GLY A 190 -11.49 11.69 10.10
C GLY A 190 -10.25 12.49 10.52
N ASN A 191 -10.30 13.81 10.36
CA ASN A 191 -9.46 14.71 11.14
C ASN A 191 -9.76 14.53 12.65
N PRO A 192 -8.95 15.10 13.57
CA PRO A 192 -9.14 14.89 15.01
C PRO A 192 -10.58 15.16 15.52
N ALA A 193 -11.28 16.14 14.96
CA ALA A 193 -12.67 16.46 15.32
C ALA A 193 -13.68 15.47 14.71
N ALA A 194 -13.40 14.93 13.53
CA ALA A 194 -14.26 13.96 12.85
C ALA A 194 -14.09 12.54 13.42
N LEU A 195 -12.92 12.22 13.98
CA LEU A 195 -12.68 10.95 14.67
C LEU A 195 -13.60 10.79 15.88
N VAL A 196 -13.75 11.86 16.68
CA VAL A 196 -14.62 11.83 17.87
C VAL A 196 -16.10 11.72 17.51
N THR A 197 -16.48 12.07 16.27
CA THR A 197 -17.85 11.92 15.77
C THR A 197 -18.07 10.62 14.97
N GLY A 198 -17.10 9.71 14.99
CA GLY A 198 -17.23 8.37 14.40
C GLY A 198 -16.78 8.23 12.95
N THR A 199 -16.11 9.26 12.39
CA THR A 199 -15.46 9.18 11.07
C THR A 199 -14.14 8.44 11.21
N VAL A 200 -14.22 7.14 11.48
CA VAL A 200 -13.07 6.24 11.66
C VAL A 200 -12.91 5.34 10.44
N PRO A 201 -11.73 4.73 10.21
CA PRO A 201 -11.47 3.92 9.00
C PRO A 201 -12.55 2.88 8.71
N VAL A 202 -13.03 2.16 9.74
CA VAL A 202 -14.08 1.13 9.56
C VAL A 202 -15.41 1.72 9.10
N THR A 203 -15.80 2.88 9.62
CA THR A 203 -17.03 3.59 9.22
C THR A 203 -16.92 4.11 7.80
N VAL A 204 -15.75 4.64 7.42
CA VAL A 204 -15.50 5.12 6.06
C VAL A 204 -15.53 3.97 5.06
N ALA A 205 -14.87 2.85 5.38
CA ALA A 205 -14.80 1.68 4.51
C ALA A 205 -16.17 0.99 4.37
N ARG A 206 -16.78 0.59 5.50
CA ARG A 206 -17.98 -0.26 5.52
C ARG A 206 -19.29 0.51 5.55
N GLY A 207 -19.26 1.76 6.01
CA GLY A 207 -20.44 2.59 6.23
C GLY A 207 -20.91 2.59 7.69
N ALA A 208 -21.99 3.33 7.92
CA ALA A 208 -22.71 3.45 9.20
C ALA A 208 -24.21 3.65 8.90
N PRO A 209 -25.11 3.60 9.91
CA PRO A 209 -26.53 3.87 9.68
C PRO A 209 -26.76 5.20 8.95
N GLY A 210 -27.40 5.13 7.77
CA GLY A 210 -27.66 6.29 6.91
C GLY A 210 -26.49 6.73 6.01
N VAL A 211 -25.35 6.04 6.05
CA VAL A 211 -24.14 6.38 5.29
C VAL A 211 -23.57 5.14 4.60
N VAL A 212 -23.65 5.09 3.27
CA VAL A 212 -23.01 4.03 2.47
C VAL A 212 -21.50 4.27 2.41
N GLY A 213 -20.72 3.30 2.89
CA GLY A 213 -19.26 3.34 2.90
C GLY A 213 -18.62 3.23 1.52
N ILE A 214 -17.30 3.34 1.47
CA ILE A 214 -16.51 3.28 0.24
C ILE A 214 -16.50 1.89 -0.40
N LEU A 215 -16.42 0.81 0.38
CA LEU A 215 -16.35 -0.54 -0.18
C LEU A 215 -17.62 -0.94 -0.94
N PRO A 216 -18.85 -0.78 -0.38
CA PRO A 216 -20.08 -1.08 -1.12
C PRO A 216 -20.23 -0.24 -2.40
N ARG A 217 -19.84 1.04 -2.35
CA ARG A 217 -19.84 1.91 -3.55
C ARG A 217 -18.90 1.40 -4.62
N THR A 218 -17.73 0.93 -4.22
CA THR A 218 -16.73 0.38 -5.13
C THR A 218 -17.22 -0.92 -5.75
N GLU A 219 -17.77 -1.84 -4.95
CA GLU A 219 -18.34 -3.10 -5.45
C GLU A 219 -19.50 -2.85 -6.43
N GLU A 220 -20.40 -1.90 -6.12
CA GLU A 220 -21.49 -1.50 -7.03
C GLU A 220 -20.95 -0.95 -8.37
N TYR A 221 -19.96 -0.06 -8.31
CA TYR A 221 -19.31 0.50 -9.50
C TYR A 221 -18.64 -0.57 -10.36
N LEU A 222 -17.87 -1.48 -9.75
CA LEU A 222 -17.16 -2.53 -10.49
C LEU A 222 -18.10 -3.55 -11.12
N LYS A 223 -19.27 -3.81 -10.51
CA LYS A 223 -20.32 -4.67 -11.07
C LYS A 223 -21.11 -4.01 -12.19
N ALA A 224 -21.29 -2.69 -12.13
CA ALA A 224 -22.06 -1.93 -13.11
C ALA A 224 -21.26 -1.61 -14.38
N ASP A 225 -19.97 -1.30 -14.23
CA ASP A 225 -19.10 -0.94 -15.34
C ASP A 225 -18.38 -2.16 -15.94
N GLY A 226 -18.03 -2.03 -17.23
CA GLY A 226 -17.29 -3.06 -17.95
C GLY A 226 -15.85 -3.23 -17.45
N PRO A 227 -15.17 -4.31 -17.89
CA PRO A 227 -13.77 -4.56 -17.57
C PRO A 227 -12.86 -3.37 -17.86
N GLY A 228 -11.81 -3.21 -17.06
CA GLY A 228 -10.77 -2.24 -17.39
C GLY A 228 -9.72 -2.04 -16.31
N ARG A 229 -8.65 -1.36 -16.70
CA ARG A 229 -7.50 -1.10 -15.84
C ARG A 229 -7.88 -0.15 -14.70
N LEU A 230 -7.75 -0.62 -13.46
CA LEU A 230 -8.04 0.15 -12.24
C LEU A 230 -6.80 0.78 -11.58
N GLY A 231 -5.60 0.30 -11.92
CA GLY A 231 -4.37 0.62 -11.18
C GLY A 231 -4.23 -0.20 -9.89
N ALA A 232 -3.36 0.24 -8.98
CA ALA A 232 -3.24 -0.31 -7.64
C ALA A 232 -4.34 0.28 -6.73
N VAL A 233 -5.21 -0.59 -6.21
CA VAL A 233 -6.33 -0.21 -5.33
C VAL A 233 -5.93 -0.49 -3.89
N MET A 234 -5.82 0.56 -3.08
CA MET A 234 -5.40 0.49 -1.67
C MET A 234 -6.64 0.68 -0.78
N ALA A 235 -7.03 -0.33 0.00
CA ALA A 235 -8.27 -0.29 0.78
C ALA A 235 -8.09 -0.67 2.25
N ASP A 236 -8.88 -0.04 3.11
CA ASP A 236 -9.08 -0.49 4.49
C ASP A 236 -10.15 -1.59 4.50
N PHE A 237 -9.91 -2.64 5.28
CA PHE A 237 -10.81 -3.77 5.49
C PHE A 237 -11.36 -4.41 4.19
N PRO A 238 -10.53 -4.65 3.16
CA PRO A 238 -11.00 -5.20 1.89
C PRO A 238 -11.72 -6.53 2.12
N THR A 239 -12.92 -6.66 1.56
CA THR A 239 -13.68 -7.91 1.56
C THR A 239 -13.08 -8.87 0.53
N ALA A 240 -13.28 -10.18 0.72
CA ALA A 240 -12.89 -11.17 -0.29
C ALA A 240 -13.60 -10.93 -1.63
N GLU A 241 -14.85 -10.44 -1.58
CA GLU A 241 -15.63 -10.08 -2.77
C GLU A 241 -15.00 -8.90 -3.51
N LEU A 242 -14.64 -7.81 -2.82
CA LEU A 242 -13.95 -6.68 -3.44
C LEU A 242 -12.61 -7.08 -4.05
N VAL A 243 -11.81 -7.89 -3.34
CA VAL A 243 -10.51 -8.35 -3.86
C VAL A 243 -10.70 -9.20 -5.12
N THR A 244 -11.66 -10.12 -5.11
CA THR A 244 -12.00 -10.95 -6.26
C THR A 244 -12.43 -10.10 -7.45
N GLU A 245 -13.35 -9.15 -7.22
CA GLU A 245 -13.88 -8.27 -8.26
C GLU A 245 -12.76 -7.42 -8.89
N ILE A 246 -11.86 -6.83 -8.08
CA ILE A 246 -10.69 -6.07 -8.59
C ILE A 246 -9.78 -6.96 -9.46
N ILE A 247 -9.56 -8.21 -9.06
CA ILE A 247 -8.73 -9.16 -9.83
C ILE A 247 -9.39 -9.47 -11.17
N GLU A 248 -10.69 -9.79 -11.18
CA GLU A 248 -11.44 -10.18 -12.38
C GLU A 248 -11.49 -9.08 -13.44
N GLN A 249 -11.40 -7.81 -13.05
CA GLN A 249 -11.33 -6.67 -13.98
C GLN A 249 -10.10 -6.70 -14.90
N ASN A 250 -9.08 -7.52 -14.61
CA ASN A 250 -7.91 -7.73 -15.47
C ASN A 250 -8.13 -8.78 -16.57
N PHE A 251 -9.20 -9.58 -16.50
CA PHE A 251 -9.40 -10.76 -17.35
C PHE A 251 -10.74 -10.80 -18.09
N ARG A 252 -11.68 -9.97 -17.67
CA ARG A 252 -13.00 -9.82 -18.30
C ARG A 252 -12.93 -9.04 -19.62
#